data_AF-A0A9D5SV80-F1
#
_entry.id   AF-A0A9D5SV80-F1
#
_cell.length_a   1.000
_cell.length_b   1.000
_cell.length_c   1.000
_cell.angle_alpha   90.00
_cell.angle_beta   90.00
_cell.angle_gamma   90.00
#
_symmetry.space_group_name_H-M   'P 1'
#
loop_
_entity.id
_entity.type
_entity.pdbx_description
1 polymer ?
#
loop_
_entity_poly.entity_id
_entity_poly.type
_entity_poly.pdbx_seq_one_letter_code
_entity_poly.pdbx_strand_id
1 'polypeptide(L)'
;MSFEIHDGRTVGIYDEVTRCENIDDVQQLLRDNAALMTDWQAFICHLLESQGLSYRSFAARCAMSGNTVAAWCKRGLVPRSREQFLRVAFAAGMTVDETNSFLRRYGKYPQLYPKSIEDSIWIFALRHNMTWAQAEELREHFAAYMLEPDELQRGGAFLDTQIVASRLMEAHTVTDLERFIVENADAFADTYHRLLDFIDAHIAAASMEDGSPRTLNAFLSERLRDKAIASTFSSMISRLRKHGTVPSRTKLIAFGILLEMPPEQLNTMLRMAGMEGLCARDRLESLIIYATESAVVMNPGIELSNALLLRNFTENPEVRRGCEEMIARLGISDFAEDDAEIYDYVARSLDTLDDDSVIELKRLLELDGAGVD
;
A
#
# COMPACT_ATOMS: atom_id res chain seq x y z
N MET A 1 26.83 -6.01 4.04
CA MET A 1 26.38 -6.21 2.65
C MET A 1 24.91 -5.85 2.64
N SER A 2 24.52 -4.81 1.89
CA SER A 2 23.12 -4.38 1.83
C SER A 2 22.33 -5.35 0.96
N PHE A 3 21.16 -5.75 1.44
CA PHE A 3 20.22 -6.54 0.66
C PHE A 3 19.53 -5.60 -0.34
N GLU A 4 19.81 -5.71 -1.65
CA GLU A 4 19.07 -4.95 -2.65
C GLU A 4 17.68 -5.55 -2.86
N ILE A 5 16.72 -5.07 -2.07
CA ILE A 5 15.29 -5.41 -2.20
C ILE A 5 14.71 -4.87 -3.52
N HIS A 6 15.30 -3.79 -4.03
CA HIS A 6 14.99 -3.18 -5.31
C HIS A 6 16.25 -3.20 -6.18
N ASP A 7 16.19 -3.93 -7.30
CA ASP A 7 17.33 -4.22 -8.18
C ASP A 7 17.11 -3.65 -9.61
N GLY A 8 16.18 -2.70 -9.77
CA GLY A 8 15.81 -2.09 -11.05
C GLY A 8 15.01 -2.98 -12.01
N ARG A 9 14.99 -4.31 -11.82
CA ARG A 9 14.32 -5.26 -12.71
C ARG A 9 12.80 -5.12 -12.71
N THR A 10 12.22 -4.57 -11.63
CA THR A 10 10.78 -4.28 -11.56
C THR A 10 10.34 -3.30 -12.66
N VAL A 11 11.17 -2.29 -12.99
CA VAL A 11 10.83 -1.29 -14.01
C VAL A 11 10.83 -1.91 -15.41
N GLY A 12 11.85 -2.72 -15.71
CA GLY A 12 11.92 -3.43 -17.00
C GLY A 12 10.71 -4.35 -17.23
N ILE A 13 10.32 -5.11 -16.21
CA ILE A 13 9.13 -5.98 -16.29
C ILE A 13 7.85 -5.15 -16.39
N TYR A 14 7.76 -4.00 -15.70
CA TYR A 14 6.61 -3.09 -15.85
C TYR A 14 6.45 -2.66 -17.31
N ASP A 15 7.52 -2.17 -17.94
CA ASP A 15 7.50 -1.74 -19.35
C ASP A 15 7.17 -2.89 -20.31
N GLU A 16 7.53 -4.14 -19.97
CA GLU A 16 7.14 -5.31 -20.77
C GLU A 16 5.66 -5.67 -20.58
N VAL A 17 5.12 -5.60 -19.36
CA VAL A 17 3.69 -5.85 -19.08
C VAL A 17 2.80 -4.86 -19.83
N THR A 18 3.15 -3.57 -19.87
CA THR A 18 2.35 -2.55 -20.56
C THR A 18 2.36 -2.68 -22.10
N ARG A 19 3.27 -3.47 -22.65
CA ARG A 19 3.38 -3.76 -24.10
C ARG A 19 2.71 -5.07 -24.51
N CYS A 20 2.19 -5.86 -23.56
CA CYS A 20 1.43 -7.06 -23.88
C CYS A 20 0.14 -6.69 -24.63
N GLU A 21 -0.15 -7.39 -25.73
CA GLU A 21 -1.34 -7.10 -26.55
C GLU A 21 -2.57 -7.85 -26.04
N ASN A 22 -2.34 -8.97 -25.35
CA ASN A 22 -3.39 -9.83 -24.83
C ASN A 22 -2.95 -10.52 -23.52
N ILE A 23 -3.90 -11.19 -22.87
CA ILE A 23 -3.68 -11.86 -21.59
C ILE A 23 -2.70 -13.04 -21.69
N ASP A 24 -2.67 -13.75 -22.82
CA ASP A 24 -1.74 -14.87 -23.03
C ASP A 24 -0.29 -14.38 -23.07
N ASP A 25 -0.04 -13.20 -23.64
CA ASP A 25 1.27 -12.54 -23.62
C ASP A 25 1.73 -12.27 -22.18
N VAL A 26 0.83 -11.76 -21.33
CA VAL A 26 1.16 -11.50 -19.91
C VAL A 26 1.46 -12.80 -19.19
N GLN A 27 0.66 -13.85 -19.41
CA GLN A 27 0.92 -15.15 -18.81
C GLN A 27 2.26 -15.73 -19.27
N GLN A 28 2.61 -15.54 -20.55
CA GLN A 28 3.88 -15.98 -21.09
C GLN A 28 5.04 -15.19 -20.47
N LEU A 29 4.91 -13.87 -20.37
CA LEU A 29 5.87 -13.00 -19.70
C LEU A 29 6.11 -13.42 -18.25
N LEU A 30 5.05 -13.72 -17.50
CA LEU A 30 5.12 -14.20 -16.12
C LEU A 30 5.79 -15.58 -16.00
N ARG A 31 5.60 -16.46 -16.98
CA ARG A 31 6.29 -17.76 -17.04
C ARG A 31 7.78 -17.58 -17.35
N ASP A 32 8.12 -16.77 -18.33
CA ASP A 32 9.51 -16.54 -18.75
C ASP A 32 10.32 -15.81 -17.68
N ASN A 33 9.66 -14.94 -16.91
CA ASN A 33 10.26 -14.20 -15.80
C ASN A 33 9.98 -14.82 -14.43
N ALA A 34 9.58 -16.10 -14.35
CA ALA A 34 9.23 -16.75 -13.08
C ALA A 34 10.35 -16.64 -12.01
N ALA A 35 11.62 -16.77 -12.42
CA ALA A 35 12.77 -16.63 -11.54
C ALA A 35 13.01 -15.20 -11.04
N LEU A 36 12.42 -14.20 -11.71
CA LEU A 36 12.47 -12.81 -11.32
C LEU A 36 11.25 -12.40 -10.49
N MET A 37 10.22 -13.22 -10.35
CA MET A 37 9.06 -12.88 -9.52
C MET A 37 9.45 -12.75 -8.04
N THR A 38 8.62 -12.04 -7.28
CA THR A 38 8.85 -11.84 -5.84
C THR A 38 8.72 -13.17 -5.12
N ASP A 39 9.83 -13.70 -4.62
CA ASP A 39 9.89 -14.99 -3.93
C ASP A 39 10.36 -14.79 -2.48
N TRP A 40 9.40 -14.90 -1.55
CA TRP A 40 9.66 -14.84 -0.12
C TRP A 40 10.60 -15.95 0.36
N GLN A 41 10.44 -17.17 -0.17
CA GLN A 41 11.22 -18.32 0.27
C GLN A 41 12.69 -18.15 -0.11
N ALA A 42 12.95 -17.76 -1.35
CA ALA A 42 14.30 -17.47 -1.83
C ALA A 42 14.94 -16.35 -1.01
N PHE A 43 14.20 -15.27 -0.75
CA PHE A 43 14.63 -14.16 0.11
C PHE A 43 15.07 -14.63 1.50
N ILE A 44 14.18 -15.34 2.22
CA ILE A 44 14.44 -15.68 3.62
C ILE A 44 15.55 -16.72 3.75
N CYS A 45 15.65 -17.69 2.82
CA CYS A 45 16.74 -18.65 2.79
C CYS A 45 18.09 -17.95 2.59
N HIS A 46 18.16 -17.04 1.61
CA HIS A 46 19.39 -16.28 1.36
C HIS A 46 19.79 -15.40 2.55
N LEU A 47 18.81 -14.75 3.19
CA LEU A 47 19.05 -13.94 4.39
C LEU A 47 19.70 -14.78 5.50
N LEU A 48 19.17 -15.97 5.78
CA LEU A 48 19.73 -16.87 6.80
C LEU A 48 21.13 -17.38 6.42
N GLU A 49 21.32 -17.79 5.17
CA GLU A 49 22.60 -18.28 4.66
C GLU A 49 23.69 -17.20 4.74
N SER A 50 23.38 -15.98 4.30
CA SER A 50 24.32 -14.85 4.30
C SER A 50 24.78 -14.46 5.71
N GLN A 51 23.94 -14.70 6.72
CA GLN A 51 24.24 -14.46 8.13
C GLN A 51 24.76 -15.70 8.87
N GLY A 52 24.88 -16.85 8.19
CA GLY A 52 25.29 -18.12 8.80
C GLY A 52 24.32 -18.62 9.88
N LEU A 53 23.03 -18.29 9.78
CA LEU A 53 22.02 -18.59 10.79
C LEU A 53 21.23 -19.86 10.46
N SER A 54 21.12 -20.74 11.44
CA SER A 54 20.15 -21.84 11.40
C SER A 54 18.72 -21.34 11.63
N TYR A 55 17.71 -22.12 11.22
CA TYR A 55 16.31 -21.82 11.50
C TYR A 55 16.04 -21.60 13.00
N ARG A 56 16.70 -22.39 13.86
CA ARG A 56 16.51 -22.34 15.31
C ARG A 56 17.13 -21.08 15.92
N SER A 57 18.34 -20.71 15.49
CA SER A 57 19.00 -19.50 15.96
C SER A 57 18.29 -18.24 15.46
N PHE A 58 17.79 -18.24 14.22
CA PHE A 58 17.01 -17.13 13.70
C PHE A 58 15.66 -16.98 14.42
N ALA A 59 14.94 -18.09 14.64
CA ALA A 59 13.69 -18.08 15.40
C ALA A 59 13.85 -17.50 16.81
N ALA A 60 14.96 -17.83 17.50
CA ALA A 60 15.28 -17.24 18.80
C ALA A 60 15.46 -15.71 18.72
N ARG A 61 16.14 -15.20 17.67
CA ARG A 61 16.32 -13.75 17.46
C ARG A 61 15.01 -13.04 17.13
N CYS A 62 14.12 -13.67 16.37
CA CYS A 62 12.79 -13.12 16.08
C CYS A 62 11.81 -13.21 17.27
N ALA A 63 12.20 -13.87 18.37
CA ALA A 63 11.29 -14.26 19.46
C ALA A 63 10.08 -15.07 18.96
N MET A 64 10.30 -16.03 18.05
CA MET A 64 9.27 -16.84 17.41
C MET A 64 9.55 -18.35 17.53
N SER A 65 8.54 -19.17 17.21
CA SER A 65 8.72 -20.63 17.19
C SER A 65 9.61 -21.06 16.02
N GLY A 66 10.45 -22.08 16.25
CA GLY A 66 11.26 -22.69 15.19
C GLY A 66 10.43 -23.27 14.04
N ASN A 67 9.21 -23.75 14.33
CA ASN A 67 8.28 -24.25 13.32
C ASN A 67 7.80 -23.14 12.38
N THR A 68 7.59 -21.93 12.89
CA THR A 68 7.16 -20.79 12.08
C THR A 68 8.24 -20.43 11.05
N VAL A 69 9.49 -20.24 11.51
CA VAL A 69 10.63 -19.93 10.61
C VAL A 69 10.91 -21.08 9.65
N ALA A 70 10.81 -22.34 10.11
CA ALA A 70 10.97 -23.49 9.24
C ALA A 70 9.89 -23.55 8.15
N ALA A 71 8.64 -23.17 8.45
CA ALA A 71 7.58 -23.11 7.45
C ALA A 71 7.83 -22.00 6.42
N TRP A 72 8.40 -20.87 6.83
CA TRP A 72 8.82 -19.81 5.91
C TRP A 72 9.88 -20.29 4.92
N CYS A 73 10.93 -20.94 5.43
CA CYS A 73 12.07 -21.36 4.61
C CYS A 73 11.81 -22.62 3.79
N LYS A 74 10.97 -23.55 4.27
CA LYS A 74 10.75 -24.86 3.62
C LYS A 74 9.49 -24.95 2.78
N ARG A 75 8.47 -24.17 3.13
CA ARG A 75 7.15 -24.22 2.49
C ARG A 75 6.77 -22.89 1.83
N GLY A 76 7.66 -21.89 1.87
CA GLY A 76 7.40 -20.56 1.33
C GLY A 76 6.26 -19.81 2.02
N LEU A 77 5.83 -20.21 3.22
CA LEU A 77 4.78 -19.46 3.92
C LEU A 77 5.28 -18.06 4.26
N VAL A 78 4.50 -17.04 3.92
CA VAL A 78 4.82 -15.65 4.22
C VAL A 78 4.44 -15.32 5.68
N PRO A 79 5.16 -14.42 6.38
CA PRO A 79 4.74 -13.94 7.69
C PRO A 79 3.32 -13.35 7.63
N ARG A 80 2.54 -13.58 8.69
CA ARG A 80 1.08 -13.33 8.67
C ARG A 80 0.68 -11.94 9.16
N SER A 81 1.63 -11.17 9.70
CA SER A 81 1.37 -9.85 10.25
C SER A 81 2.58 -8.94 10.07
N ARG A 82 2.33 -7.63 10.03
CA ARG A 82 3.36 -6.59 10.00
C ARG A 82 4.37 -6.76 11.15
N GLU A 83 3.89 -7.12 12.34
CA GLU A 83 4.74 -7.40 13.50
C GLU A 83 5.75 -8.53 13.22
N GLN A 84 5.34 -9.62 12.55
CA GLN A 84 6.27 -10.70 12.20
C GLN A 84 7.34 -10.23 11.20
N PHE A 85 6.99 -9.35 10.26
CA PHE A 85 7.98 -8.71 9.39
C PHE A 85 8.93 -7.81 10.19
N LEU A 86 8.44 -7.01 11.14
CA LEU A 86 9.30 -6.21 12.01
C LEU A 86 10.25 -7.09 12.82
N ARG A 87 9.77 -8.18 13.43
CA ARG A 87 10.61 -9.16 14.13
C ARG A 87 11.72 -9.72 13.25
N VAL A 88 11.44 -9.98 11.97
CA VAL A 88 12.46 -10.40 10.99
C VAL A 88 13.48 -9.29 10.76
N ALA A 89 13.04 -8.04 10.57
CA ALA A 89 13.92 -6.89 10.36
C ALA A 89 14.86 -6.66 11.55
N PHE A 90 14.33 -6.67 12.78
CA PHE A 90 15.12 -6.58 14.02
C PHE A 90 16.10 -7.75 14.16
N ALA A 91 15.66 -8.99 13.91
CA ALA A 91 16.52 -10.17 14.03
C ALA A 91 17.67 -10.20 13.00
N ALA A 92 17.41 -9.62 11.82
CA ALA A 92 18.36 -9.49 10.73
C ALA A 92 19.29 -8.28 10.88
N GLY A 93 19.01 -7.35 11.81
CA GLY A 93 19.77 -6.12 11.98
C GLY A 93 19.62 -5.15 10.81
N MET A 94 18.43 -5.07 10.22
CA MET A 94 18.15 -4.17 9.11
C MET A 94 18.16 -2.71 9.56
N THR A 95 18.65 -1.83 8.69
CA THR A 95 18.45 -0.38 8.80
C THR A 95 16.97 -0.02 8.61
N VAL A 96 16.61 1.25 8.91
CA VAL A 96 15.25 1.76 8.68
C VAL A 96 14.88 1.67 7.19
N ASP A 97 15.79 2.01 6.28
CA ASP A 97 15.53 1.99 4.83
C ASP A 97 15.38 0.56 4.29
N GLU A 98 16.21 -0.37 4.76
CA GLU A 98 16.08 -1.80 4.44
C GLU A 98 14.75 -2.36 5.00
N THR A 99 14.40 -2.00 6.23
CA THR A 99 13.12 -2.40 6.86
C THR A 99 11.94 -1.88 6.07
N ASN A 100 11.97 -0.62 5.65
CA ASN A 100 10.90 -0.02 4.87
C ASN A 100 10.76 -0.67 3.50
N SER A 101 11.88 -0.94 2.82
CA SER A 101 11.87 -1.65 1.54
C SER A 101 11.32 -3.08 1.70
N PHE A 102 11.73 -3.76 2.76
CA PHE A 102 11.26 -5.10 3.12
C PHE A 102 9.76 -5.17 3.41
N LEU A 103 9.25 -4.24 4.22
CA LEU A 103 7.84 -4.13 4.57
C LEU A 103 6.97 -3.89 3.33
N ARG A 104 7.40 -2.98 2.44
CA ARG A 104 6.63 -2.65 1.23
C ARG A 104 6.66 -3.79 0.21
N ARG A 105 7.82 -4.37 -0.05
CA ARG A 105 8.01 -5.39 -1.11
C ARG A 105 7.45 -6.76 -0.74
N TYR A 106 7.84 -7.31 0.41
CA TYR A 106 7.44 -8.66 0.81
C TYR A 106 6.26 -8.65 1.77
N GLY A 107 6.19 -7.65 2.66
CA GLY A 107 5.09 -7.50 3.60
C GLY A 107 3.81 -6.93 2.99
N LYS A 108 3.93 -6.22 1.87
CA LYS A 108 2.83 -5.45 1.28
C LYS A 108 2.20 -4.48 2.30
N TYR A 109 2.99 -4.01 3.27
CA TYR A 109 2.58 -3.11 4.34
C TYR A 109 3.10 -1.69 4.09
N PRO A 110 2.47 -0.67 4.69
CA PRO A 110 3.06 0.65 4.78
C PRO A 110 4.43 0.60 5.44
N GLN A 111 5.34 1.42 4.93
CA GLN A 111 6.60 1.74 5.58
C GLN A 111 6.38 2.30 7.01
N LEU A 112 7.44 2.33 7.81
CA LEU A 112 7.42 2.99 9.11
C LEU A 112 7.10 4.49 8.94
N TYR A 113 6.07 4.96 9.61
CA TYR A 113 5.55 6.32 9.46
C TYR A 113 5.93 7.22 10.66
N PRO A 114 6.73 8.28 10.47
CA PRO A 114 7.18 9.14 11.57
C PRO A 114 6.08 9.91 12.30
N LYS A 115 4.88 10.03 11.72
CA LYS A 115 3.70 10.58 12.40
C LYS A 115 2.82 9.49 13.05
N SER A 116 3.34 8.28 13.24
CA SER A 116 2.78 7.29 14.15
C SER A 116 3.69 7.17 15.36
N ILE A 117 3.12 7.21 16.56
CA ILE A 117 3.88 7.04 17.81
C ILE A 117 4.55 5.67 17.81
N GLU A 118 3.79 4.61 17.48
CA GLU A 118 4.31 3.24 17.44
C GLU A 118 5.45 3.08 16.43
N ASP A 119 5.29 3.62 15.22
CA ASP A 119 6.36 3.53 14.21
C ASP A 119 7.56 4.42 14.54
N SER A 120 7.36 5.54 15.24
CA SER A 120 8.48 6.37 15.73
C SER A 120 9.35 5.61 16.73
N ILE A 121 8.73 4.79 17.58
CA ILE A 121 9.42 3.88 18.50
C ILE A 121 10.21 2.82 17.71
N TRP A 122 9.61 2.22 16.67
CA TRP A 122 10.31 1.27 15.80
C TRP A 122 11.49 1.88 15.05
N ILE A 123 11.31 3.08 14.49
CA ILE A 123 12.38 3.82 13.81
C ILE A 123 13.52 4.09 14.79
N PHE A 124 13.23 4.57 15.99
CA PHE A 124 14.23 4.80 17.03
C PHE A 124 14.97 3.50 17.40
N ALA A 125 14.23 2.44 17.72
CA ALA A 125 14.81 1.16 18.12
C ALA A 125 15.73 0.56 17.05
N LEU A 126 15.33 0.60 15.77
CA LEU A 126 16.16 0.14 14.65
C LEU A 126 17.46 0.96 14.52
N ARG A 127 17.39 2.29 14.61
CA ARG A 127 18.56 3.17 14.54
C ARG A 127 19.57 2.93 15.66
N HIS A 128 19.07 2.57 16.84
CA HIS A 128 19.88 2.24 18.00
C HIS A 128 20.31 0.77 18.05
N ASN A 129 20.07 -0.01 16.99
CA ASN A 129 20.38 -1.45 16.90
C ASN A 129 19.85 -2.26 18.09
N MET A 130 18.67 -1.88 18.59
CA MET A 130 18.01 -2.59 19.67
C MET A 130 17.56 -3.98 19.21
N THR A 131 17.51 -4.93 20.15
CA THR A 131 16.85 -6.21 19.93
C THR A 131 15.33 -6.05 19.94
N TRP A 132 14.59 -7.02 19.39
CA TRP A 132 13.12 -7.03 19.46
C TRP A 132 12.61 -6.90 20.90
N ALA A 133 13.25 -7.58 21.87
CA ALA A 133 12.83 -7.53 23.27
C ALA A 133 12.98 -6.10 23.85
N GLN A 134 14.11 -5.44 23.58
CA GLN A 134 14.31 -4.04 24.01
C GLN A 134 13.34 -3.08 23.32
N ALA A 135 13.04 -3.32 22.04
CA ALA A 135 12.08 -2.52 21.31
C ALA A 135 10.65 -2.68 21.87
N GLU A 136 10.25 -3.91 22.24
CA GLU A 136 8.97 -4.17 22.91
C GLU A 136 8.90 -3.51 24.29
N GLU A 137 9.96 -3.59 25.11
CA GLU A 137 10.02 -2.89 26.40
C GLU A 137 9.86 -1.37 26.21
N LEU A 138 10.48 -0.81 25.17
CA LEU A 138 10.33 0.60 24.82
C LEU A 138 8.89 0.92 24.37
N ARG A 139 8.25 0.05 23.58
CA ARG A 139 6.85 0.22 23.19
C ARG A 139 5.92 0.18 24.41
N GLU A 140 6.14 -0.74 25.34
CA GLU A 140 5.38 -0.82 26.59
C GLU A 140 5.55 0.45 27.44
N HIS A 141 6.76 1.01 27.50
CA HIS A 141 7.03 2.28 28.20
C HIS A 141 6.18 3.44 27.66
N PHE A 142 5.95 3.49 26.34
CA PHE A 142 5.14 4.52 25.69
C PHE A 142 3.65 4.15 25.50
N ALA A 143 3.18 3.03 26.08
CA ALA A 143 1.82 2.55 25.87
C ALA A 143 0.71 3.57 26.22
N ALA A 144 0.92 4.36 27.28
CA ALA A 144 -0.03 5.39 27.70
C ALA A 144 -0.25 6.46 26.60
N TYR A 145 0.83 6.94 25.98
CA TYR A 145 0.77 7.93 24.91
C TYR A 145 0.02 7.42 23.65
N MET A 146 0.00 6.10 23.44
CA MET A 146 -0.73 5.47 22.33
C MET A 146 -2.23 5.29 22.61
N LEU A 147 -2.61 5.10 23.88
CA LEU A 147 -4.02 4.90 24.28
C LEU A 147 -4.78 6.21 24.39
N GLU A 148 -4.11 7.28 24.82
CA GLU A 148 -4.74 8.59 25.09
C GLU A 148 -4.05 9.73 24.31
N PRO A 149 -4.01 9.66 22.96
CA PRO A 149 -3.38 10.71 22.16
C PRO A 149 -4.12 12.06 22.24
N ASP A 150 -5.35 12.07 22.77
CA ASP A 150 -6.16 13.27 23.05
C ASP A 150 -5.68 14.08 24.26
N GLU A 151 -4.90 13.49 25.17
CA GLU A 151 -4.38 14.17 26.35
C GLU A 151 -3.07 14.93 26.10
N LEU A 152 -2.44 14.69 24.95
CA LEU A 152 -1.28 15.48 24.52
C LEU A 152 -1.73 16.93 24.21
N GLN A 153 -0.95 17.93 24.64
CA GLN A 153 -1.28 19.34 24.40
C GLN A 153 -1.34 19.64 22.90
N ARG A 154 -2.52 20.11 22.43
CA ARG A 154 -2.80 20.41 21.02
C ARG A 154 -2.92 21.90 20.76
N GLY A 155 -2.32 22.39 19.67
CA GLY A 155 -2.47 23.80 19.29
C GLY A 155 -1.65 24.28 18.08
N GLY A 156 -0.89 23.41 17.42
CA GLY A 156 0.03 23.74 16.33
C GLY A 156 -0.52 23.56 14.92
N ALA A 157 0.13 24.22 13.96
CA ALA A 157 -0.14 24.10 12.53
C ALA A 157 0.33 22.76 11.94
N PHE A 158 -0.23 22.38 10.79
CA PHE A 158 0.17 21.20 10.01
C PHE A 158 1.70 21.14 9.81
N LEU A 159 2.32 20.02 10.23
CA LEU A 159 3.74 19.76 10.04
C LEU A 159 3.96 18.78 8.89
N ASP A 160 4.88 19.08 7.99
CA ASP A 160 5.26 18.15 6.92
C ASP A 160 5.93 16.89 7.51
N THR A 161 5.61 15.72 6.94
CA THR A 161 6.15 14.43 7.41
C THR A 161 7.68 14.39 7.37
N GLN A 162 8.34 15.07 6.42
CA GLN A 162 9.80 15.15 6.36
C GLN A 162 10.39 15.94 7.54
N ILE A 163 9.69 16.96 8.01
CA ILE A 163 10.10 17.75 9.20
C ILE A 163 10.00 16.86 10.44
N VAL A 164 8.88 16.14 10.60
CA VAL A 164 8.68 15.21 11.72
C VAL A 164 9.73 14.09 11.69
N ALA A 165 10.02 13.54 10.51
CA ALA A 165 11.09 12.56 10.33
C ALA A 165 12.44 13.12 10.77
N SER A 166 12.79 14.34 10.35
CA SER A 166 14.07 14.97 10.69
C SER A 166 14.20 15.19 12.20
N ARG A 167 13.14 15.64 12.87
CA ARG A 167 13.10 15.80 14.33
C ARG A 167 13.27 14.46 15.05
N LEU A 168 12.64 13.40 14.57
CA LEU A 168 12.83 12.05 15.12
C LEU A 168 14.29 11.58 14.97
N MET A 169 14.98 12.01 13.91
CA MET A 169 16.39 11.68 13.71
C MET A 169 17.32 12.35 14.75
N GLU A 170 16.90 13.45 15.37
CA GLU A 170 17.66 14.15 16.42
C GLU A 170 17.51 13.49 17.80
N ALA A 171 16.54 12.59 17.98
CA ALA A 171 16.40 11.84 19.22
C ALA A 171 17.51 10.78 19.35
N HIS A 172 18.32 10.88 20.41
CA HIS A 172 19.44 9.97 20.68
C HIS A 172 19.27 9.14 21.96
N THR A 173 18.41 9.58 22.87
CA THR A 173 18.09 8.90 24.12
C THR A 173 16.59 8.65 24.24
N VAL A 174 16.19 7.76 25.15
CA VAL A 174 14.76 7.51 25.44
C VAL A 174 14.06 8.79 25.90
N THR A 175 14.76 9.65 26.66
CA THR A 175 14.24 10.96 27.07
C THR A 175 14.07 11.91 25.90
N ASP A 176 14.95 11.87 24.89
CA ASP A 176 14.78 12.67 23.68
C ASP A 176 13.59 12.17 22.85
N LEU A 177 13.39 10.85 22.79
CA LEU A 177 12.23 10.25 22.13
C LEU A 177 10.92 10.64 22.83
N GLU A 178 10.89 10.63 24.16
CA GLU A 178 9.74 11.11 24.93
C GLU A 178 9.44 12.58 24.65
N ARG A 179 10.48 13.42 24.66
CA ARG A 179 10.33 14.84 24.28
C ARG A 179 9.81 15.00 22.86
N PHE A 180 10.35 14.23 21.90
CA PHE A 180 9.87 14.24 20.52
C PHE A 180 8.38 13.90 20.43
N ILE A 181 7.92 12.86 21.13
CA ILE A 181 6.51 12.44 21.14
C ILE A 181 5.62 13.57 21.69
N VAL A 182 5.99 14.16 22.82
CA VAL A 182 5.21 15.23 23.44
C VAL A 182 5.17 16.48 22.58
N GLU A 183 6.31 16.90 22.02
CA GLU A 183 6.42 18.13 21.22
C GLU A 183 5.80 18.01 19.82
N ASN A 184 5.58 16.81 19.30
CA ASN A 184 5.01 16.57 17.96
C ASN A 184 3.62 15.94 18.01
N ALA A 185 2.93 16.01 19.16
CA ALA A 185 1.59 15.49 19.35
C ALA A 185 0.57 15.87 18.25
N ASP A 186 0.57 17.15 17.86
CA ASP A 186 -0.31 17.66 16.80
C ASP A 186 -0.08 16.96 15.46
N ALA A 187 1.17 16.58 15.16
CA ALA A 187 1.49 15.90 13.91
C ALA A 187 0.92 14.47 13.85
N PHE A 188 0.72 13.82 15.00
CA PHE A 188 0.14 12.47 15.06
C PHE A 188 -1.37 12.46 14.79
N ALA A 189 -2.07 13.56 15.13
CA ALA A 189 -3.49 13.73 14.83
C ALA A 189 -3.76 13.92 13.33
N ASP A 190 -2.78 14.40 12.58
CA ASP A 190 -2.85 14.71 11.14
C ASP A 190 -2.27 13.59 10.24
N THR A 191 -2.54 12.34 10.62
CA THR A 191 -1.97 11.18 9.95
C THR A 191 -2.78 10.83 8.69
N TYR A 192 -2.12 10.77 7.53
CA TYR A 192 -2.70 10.42 6.22
C TYR A 192 -3.78 11.36 5.65
N HIS A 193 -3.83 12.66 6.04
CA HIS A 193 -4.78 13.61 5.44
C HIS A 193 -4.71 13.65 3.91
N ARG A 194 -3.50 13.70 3.32
CA ARG A 194 -3.33 13.74 1.86
C ARG A 194 -3.97 12.53 1.16
N LEU A 195 -3.92 11.35 1.79
CA LEU A 195 -4.56 10.14 1.27
C LEU A 195 -6.09 10.24 1.36
N LEU A 196 -6.61 10.76 2.48
CA LEU A 196 -8.04 10.99 2.65
C LEU A 196 -8.58 12.01 1.65
N ASP A 197 -7.90 13.14 1.48
CA ASP A 197 -8.27 14.17 0.50
C ASP A 197 -8.29 13.60 -0.92
N PHE A 198 -7.30 12.78 -1.26
CA PHE A 198 -7.22 12.10 -2.55
C PHE A 198 -8.40 11.14 -2.76
N ILE A 199 -8.71 10.31 -1.77
CA ILE A 199 -9.83 9.37 -1.82
C ILE A 199 -11.18 10.11 -1.89
N ASP A 200 -11.38 11.13 -1.05
CA ASP A 200 -12.63 11.90 -0.99
C ASP A 200 -12.87 12.65 -2.32
N ALA A 201 -11.82 13.15 -2.97
CA ALA A 201 -11.92 13.75 -4.29
C ALA A 201 -12.33 12.74 -5.37
N HIS A 202 -11.85 11.50 -5.31
CA HIS A 202 -12.28 10.43 -6.21
C HIS A 202 -13.72 9.97 -5.96
N ILE A 203 -14.13 9.86 -4.69
CA ILE A 203 -15.53 9.55 -4.35
C ILE A 203 -16.44 10.66 -4.87
N ALA A 204 -16.07 11.92 -4.67
CA ALA A 204 -16.81 13.07 -5.18
C ALA A 204 -16.93 13.02 -6.71
N ALA A 205 -15.83 12.75 -7.41
CA ALA A 205 -15.80 12.58 -8.86
C ALA A 205 -16.71 11.45 -9.36
N ALA A 206 -16.65 10.29 -8.72
CA ALA A 206 -17.37 9.09 -9.14
C ALA A 206 -18.86 9.07 -8.75
N SER A 207 -19.33 10.04 -7.95
CA SER A 207 -20.69 10.04 -7.40
C SER A 207 -21.40 11.39 -7.54
N MET A 208 -21.16 12.08 -8.66
CA MET A 208 -21.83 13.33 -9.00
C MET A 208 -23.30 13.10 -9.39
N GLU A 209 -24.22 13.76 -8.67
CA GLU A 209 -25.64 13.84 -9.03
C GLU A 209 -26.11 15.28 -8.86
N ASP A 210 -26.78 15.83 -9.89
CA ASP A 210 -27.29 17.21 -9.92
C ASP A 210 -26.26 18.30 -9.56
N GLY A 211 -24.98 18.06 -9.88
CA GLY A 211 -23.89 19.02 -9.62
C GLY A 211 -23.37 19.01 -8.18
N SER A 212 -23.75 18.03 -7.36
CA SER A 212 -23.24 17.86 -5.99
C SER A 212 -22.61 16.48 -5.78
N PRO A 213 -21.46 16.39 -5.09
CA PRO A 213 -20.82 15.11 -4.79
C PRO A 213 -21.60 14.36 -3.72
N ARG A 214 -21.85 13.06 -3.94
CA ARG A 214 -22.57 12.23 -2.96
C ARG A 214 -21.63 11.63 -1.91
N THR A 215 -22.25 11.07 -0.88
CA THR A 215 -21.53 10.44 0.22
C THR A 215 -20.92 9.10 -0.20
N LEU A 216 -19.83 8.69 0.47
CA LEU A 216 -19.22 7.35 0.32
C LEU A 216 -20.26 6.22 0.32
N ASN A 217 -21.27 6.28 1.21
CA ASN A 217 -22.26 5.21 1.31
C ASN A 217 -23.19 5.16 0.09
N ALA A 218 -23.48 6.31 -0.54
CA ALA A 218 -24.27 6.35 -1.76
C ALA A 218 -23.50 5.70 -2.91
N PHE A 219 -22.24 6.14 -3.12
CA PHE A 219 -21.32 5.54 -4.09
C PHE A 219 -21.22 4.00 -3.93
N LEU A 220 -20.96 3.53 -2.71
CA LEU A 220 -20.83 2.10 -2.45
C LEU A 220 -22.14 1.34 -2.68
N SER A 221 -23.30 1.93 -2.38
CA SER A 221 -24.58 1.26 -2.58
C SER A 221 -24.98 1.12 -4.05
N GLU A 222 -24.40 1.94 -4.93
CA GLU A 222 -24.60 1.86 -6.37
C GLU A 222 -23.63 0.90 -7.03
N ARG A 223 -22.38 0.89 -6.56
CA ARG A 223 -21.31 0.05 -7.12
C ARG A 223 -21.33 -1.41 -6.61
N LEU A 224 -21.85 -1.67 -5.42
CA LEU A 224 -21.79 -2.98 -4.77
C LEU A 224 -23.18 -3.48 -4.36
N ARG A 225 -23.45 -4.77 -4.63
CA ARG A 225 -24.70 -5.44 -4.25
C ARG A 225 -24.62 -6.02 -2.84
N ASP A 226 -23.44 -6.50 -2.44
CA ASP A 226 -23.17 -7.06 -1.12
C ASP A 226 -22.91 -5.97 -0.09
N LYS A 227 -23.89 -5.77 0.79
CA LYS A 227 -23.83 -4.82 1.90
C LYS A 227 -22.69 -5.11 2.88
N ALA A 228 -22.22 -6.35 2.99
CA ALA A 228 -21.09 -6.69 3.86
C ALA A 228 -19.75 -6.17 3.28
N ILE A 229 -19.59 -6.22 1.96
CA ILE A 229 -18.42 -5.66 1.27
C ILE A 229 -18.47 -4.13 1.34
N ALA A 230 -19.63 -3.52 1.04
CA ALA A 230 -19.82 -2.08 1.20
C ALA A 230 -19.48 -1.62 2.63
N SER A 231 -19.97 -2.33 3.66
CA SER A 231 -19.64 -2.05 5.06
C SER A 231 -18.14 -2.20 5.37
N THR A 232 -17.45 -3.12 4.71
CA THR A 232 -15.99 -3.29 4.83
C THR A 232 -15.26 -2.04 4.33
N PHE A 233 -15.63 -1.49 3.18
CA PHE A 233 -15.06 -0.25 2.65
C PHE A 233 -15.44 0.97 3.52
N SER A 234 -16.71 1.14 3.91
CA SER A 234 -17.09 2.23 4.82
C SER A 234 -16.31 2.18 6.14
N SER A 235 -16.12 0.98 6.69
CA SER A 235 -15.36 0.77 7.93
C SER A 235 -13.88 1.09 7.75
N MET A 236 -13.27 0.73 6.61
CA MET A 236 -11.85 1.01 6.37
C MET A 236 -11.58 2.52 6.28
N ILE A 237 -12.43 3.26 5.55
CA ILE A 237 -12.28 4.72 5.41
C ILE A 237 -12.55 5.42 6.75
N SER A 238 -13.54 4.96 7.50
CA SER A 238 -13.83 5.48 8.86
C SER A 238 -12.65 5.29 9.82
N ARG A 239 -11.99 4.12 9.80
CA ARG A 239 -10.80 3.86 10.64
C ARG A 239 -9.59 4.67 10.19
N LEU A 240 -9.38 4.85 8.89
CA LEU A 240 -8.34 5.73 8.37
C LEU A 240 -8.56 7.17 8.87
N ARG A 241 -9.79 7.68 8.75
CA ARG A 241 -10.15 9.05 9.16
C ARG A 241 -10.05 9.28 10.67
N LYS A 242 -10.45 8.30 11.49
CA LYS A 242 -10.51 8.45 12.96
C LYS A 242 -9.22 8.08 13.67
N HIS A 243 -8.49 7.11 13.15
CA HIS A 243 -7.38 6.47 13.86
C HIS A 243 -6.10 6.39 13.03
N GLY A 244 -6.08 6.98 11.82
CA GLY A 244 -4.92 6.87 10.92
C GLY A 244 -4.61 5.43 10.50
N THR A 245 -5.55 4.49 10.66
CA THR A 245 -5.31 3.08 10.35
C THR A 245 -5.40 2.84 8.85
N VAL A 246 -4.25 2.62 8.21
CA VAL A 246 -4.16 2.37 6.77
C VAL A 246 -4.86 1.06 6.40
N PRO A 247 -5.75 1.06 5.39
CA PRO A 247 -6.34 -0.19 4.89
C PRO A 247 -5.28 -1.14 4.32
N SER A 248 -5.59 -2.43 4.24
CA SER A 248 -4.68 -3.39 3.61
C SER A 248 -4.49 -3.07 2.13
N ARG A 249 -3.33 -3.46 1.58
CA ARG A 249 -3.00 -3.23 0.18
C ARG A 249 -4.08 -3.74 -0.77
N THR A 250 -4.56 -4.97 -0.60
CA THR A 250 -5.63 -5.56 -1.42
C THR A 250 -6.90 -4.71 -1.38
N LYS A 251 -7.27 -4.16 -0.22
CA LYS A 251 -8.47 -3.31 -0.08
C LYS A 251 -8.30 -1.96 -0.75
N LEU A 252 -7.12 -1.34 -0.64
CA LEU A 252 -6.84 -0.10 -1.37
C LEU A 252 -6.87 -0.34 -2.87
N ILE A 253 -6.26 -1.43 -3.35
CA ILE A 253 -6.27 -1.79 -4.77
C ILE A 253 -7.71 -2.01 -5.26
N ALA A 254 -8.49 -2.84 -4.57
CA ALA A 254 -9.89 -3.08 -4.91
C ALA A 254 -10.72 -1.79 -4.94
N PHE A 255 -10.53 -0.93 -3.93
CA PHE A 255 -11.27 0.32 -3.84
C PHE A 255 -10.88 1.32 -4.94
N GLY A 256 -9.60 1.37 -5.32
CA GLY A 256 -9.14 2.18 -6.44
C GLY A 256 -9.71 1.70 -7.78
N ILE A 257 -9.82 0.38 -7.97
CA ILE A 257 -10.49 -0.20 -9.15
C ILE A 257 -11.97 0.20 -9.18
N LEU A 258 -12.70 0.10 -8.06
CA LEU A 258 -14.10 0.54 -7.98
C LEU A 258 -14.29 2.05 -8.25
N LEU A 259 -13.25 2.84 -7.98
CA LEU A 259 -13.21 4.28 -8.25
C LEU A 259 -12.69 4.61 -9.65
N GLU A 260 -12.51 3.62 -10.51
CA GLU A 260 -12.05 3.79 -11.90
C GLU A 260 -10.70 4.53 -11.99
N MET A 261 -9.80 4.29 -11.02
CA MET A 261 -8.47 4.90 -10.99
C MET A 261 -7.55 4.28 -12.06
N PRO A 262 -7.00 5.09 -12.99
CA PRO A 262 -5.92 4.67 -13.87
C PRO A 262 -4.66 4.25 -13.09
N PRO A 263 -3.71 3.55 -13.72
CA PRO A 263 -2.50 3.03 -13.08
C PRO A 263 -1.71 4.08 -12.29
N GLU A 264 -1.51 5.28 -12.85
CA GLU A 264 -0.78 6.37 -12.19
C GLU A 264 -1.46 6.84 -10.90
N GLN A 265 -2.80 6.92 -10.89
CA GLN A 265 -3.59 7.37 -9.74
C GLN A 265 -3.64 6.28 -8.66
N LEU A 266 -3.80 5.03 -9.06
CA LEU A 266 -3.72 3.87 -8.16
C LEU A 266 -2.35 3.81 -7.46
N ASN A 267 -1.27 3.99 -8.22
CA ASN A 267 0.09 4.08 -7.68
C ASN A 267 0.29 5.30 -6.77
N THR A 268 -0.38 6.42 -7.05
CA THR A 268 -0.36 7.61 -6.20
C THR A 268 -1.05 7.35 -4.87
N MET A 269 -2.22 6.72 -4.87
CA MET A 269 -2.93 6.32 -3.65
C MET A 269 -2.07 5.38 -2.79
N LEU A 270 -1.45 4.36 -3.40
CA LEU A 270 -0.58 3.42 -2.67
C LEU A 270 0.63 4.12 -2.05
N ARG A 271 1.27 5.06 -2.77
CA ARG A 271 2.40 5.85 -2.24
C ARG A 271 1.98 6.75 -1.08
N MET A 272 0.82 7.40 -1.16
CA MET A 272 0.27 8.21 -0.06
C MET A 272 -0.05 7.36 1.18
N ALA A 273 -0.41 6.09 0.99
CA ALA A 273 -0.57 5.10 2.05
C ALA A 273 0.77 4.54 2.58
N GLY A 274 1.91 5.05 2.12
CA GLY A 274 3.24 4.59 2.53
C GLY A 274 3.64 3.23 1.94
N MET A 275 2.93 2.75 0.91
CA MET A 275 3.21 1.49 0.23
C MET A 275 3.99 1.72 -1.08
N GLU A 276 4.54 0.64 -1.64
CA GLU A 276 5.08 0.68 -3.00
C GLU A 276 3.94 0.74 -4.03
N GLY A 277 4.21 1.28 -5.23
CA GLY A 277 3.28 1.15 -6.36
C GLY A 277 3.03 -0.31 -6.73
N LEU A 278 2.13 -0.55 -7.69
CA LEU A 278 1.86 -1.87 -8.24
C LEU A 278 3.17 -2.52 -8.70
N CYS A 279 3.33 -3.78 -8.35
CA CYS A 279 4.56 -4.53 -8.52
C CYS A 279 4.44 -5.47 -9.72
N ALA A 280 5.12 -5.15 -10.82
CA ALA A 280 5.20 -6.02 -12.00
C ALA A 280 5.95 -7.35 -11.76
N ARG A 281 6.54 -7.53 -10.57
CA ARG A 281 7.12 -8.80 -10.11
C ARG A 281 6.18 -9.59 -9.19
N ASP A 282 4.96 -9.11 -9.02
CA ASP A 282 3.88 -9.81 -8.33
C ASP A 282 2.85 -10.24 -9.38
N ARG A 283 2.49 -11.52 -9.41
CA ARG A 283 1.68 -12.10 -10.49
C ARG A 283 0.30 -11.44 -10.59
N LEU A 284 -0.35 -11.24 -9.44
CA LEU A 284 -1.65 -10.58 -9.38
C LEU A 284 -1.54 -9.12 -9.82
N GLU A 285 -0.60 -8.36 -9.24
CA GLU A 285 -0.47 -6.95 -9.57
C GLU A 285 0.00 -6.70 -11.01
N SER A 286 0.73 -7.64 -11.62
CA SER A 286 1.07 -7.59 -13.06
C SER A 286 -0.17 -7.67 -13.94
N LEU A 287 -1.14 -8.52 -13.58
CA LEU A 287 -2.42 -8.55 -14.30
C LEU A 287 -3.23 -7.27 -14.10
N ILE A 288 -3.19 -6.69 -12.89
CA ILE A 288 -3.86 -5.42 -12.63
C ILE A 288 -3.22 -4.31 -13.46
N ILE A 289 -1.88 -4.25 -13.53
CA ILE A 289 -1.16 -3.31 -14.40
C ILE A 289 -1.62 -3.49 -15.85
N TYR A 290 -1.53 -4.70 -16.39
CA TYR A 290 -1.97 -4.97 -17.76
C TYR A 290 -3.43 -4.55 -18.01
N ALA A 291 -4.36 -4.93 -17.13
CA ALA A 291 -5.78 -4.68 -17.31
C ALA A 291 -6.12 -3.19 -17.25
N THR A 292 -5.53 -2.47 -16.30
CA THR A 292 -5.75 -1.03 -16.12
C THR A 292 -5.13 -0.22 -17.26
N GLU A 293 -3.92 -0.59 -17.73
CA GLU A 293 -3.27 0.02 -18.89
C GLU A 293 -4.04 -0.28 -20.18
N SER A 294 -4.51 -1.52 -20.37
CA SER A 294 -5.31 -1.90 -21.53
C SER A 294 -6.62 -1.11 -21.62
N ALA A 295 -7.29 -0.91 -20.48
CA ALA A 295 -8.50 -0.09 -20.41
C ALA A 295 -8.24 1.34 -20.87
N VAL A 296 -7.14 1.95 -20.42
CA VAL A 296 -6.73 3.31 -20.82
C VAL A 296 -6.34 3.38 -22.30
N VAL A 297 -5.64 2.38 -22.83
CA VAL A 297 -5.26 2.34 -24.24
C VAL A 297 -6.49 2.24 -25.14
N MET A 298 -7.47 1.41 -24.75
CA MET A 298 -8.72 1.24 -25.50
C MET A 298 -9.65 2.44 -25.36
N ASN A 299 -9.70 3.05 -24.16
CA ASN A 299 -10.48 4.23 -23.87
C ASN A 299 -9.62 5.31 -23.15
N PRO A 300 -8.89 6.13 -23.91
CA PRO A 300 -8.10 7.20 -23.31
C PRO A 300 -8.94 8.31 -22.65
N GLY A 301 -10.26 8.32 -22.91
CA GLY A 301 -11.22 9.18 -22.22
C GLY A 301 -11.29 8.92 -20.71
N ILE A 302 -10.93 7.71 -20.25
CA ILE A 302 -10.87 7.36 -18.82
C ILE A 302 -9.88 8.24 -18.07
N GLU A 303 -8.66 8.41 -18.60
CA GLU A 303 -7.64 9.27 -17.96
C GLU A 303 -8.06 10.74 -17.99
N LEU A 304 -8.57 11.22 -19.13
CA LEU A 304 -8.99 12.61 -19.27
C LEU A 304 -10.15 12.95 -18.32
N SER A 305 -11.18 12.09 -18.27
CA SER A 305 -12.34 12.26 -17.40
C SER A 305 -11.92 12.28 -15.93
N ASN A 306 -11.12 11.30 -15.50
CA ASN A 306 -10.59 11.25 -14.15
C ASN A 306 -9.76 12.50 -13.80
N ALA A 307 -8.87 12.94 -14.69
CA ALA A 307 -8.05 14.12 -14.45
C ALA A 307 -8.88 15.41 -14.33
N LEU A 308 -9.88 15.58 -15.20
CA LEU A 308 -10.79 16.73 -15.19
C LEU A 308 -11.60 16.80 -13.89
N LEU A 309 -12.16 15.66 -13.46
CA LEU A 309 -12.95 15.59 -12.23
C LEU A 309 -12.06 15.78 -11.01
N LEU A 310 -10.94 15.05 -10.92
CA LEU A 310 -10.04 15.12 -9.77
C LEU A 310 -9.46 16.52 -9.58
N ARG A 311 -9.12 17.24 -10.66
CA ARG A 311 -8.66 18.63 -10.61
C ARG A 311 -9.65 19.55 -9.88
N ASN A 312 -10.95 19.32 -10.05
CA ASN A 312 -12.00 20.16 -9.48
C ASN A 312 -12.23 19.87 -7.98
N PHE A 313 -11.96 18.66 -7.51
CA PHE A 313 -12.26 18.24 -6.14
C PHE A 313 -11.04 18.12 -5.23
N THR A 314 -9.83 17.99 -5.78
CA THR A 314 -8.63 17.86 -4.96
C THR A 314 -8.22 19.20 -4.34
N GLU A 315 -7.96 19.20 -3.03
CA GLU A 315 -7.31 20.31 -2.33
C GLU A 315 -5.78 20.23 -2.41
N ASN A 316 -5.23 19.11 -2.87
CA ASN A 316 -3.79 18.89 -2.95
C ASN A 316 -3.21 19.59 -4.20
N PRO A 317 -2.31 20.57 -4.03
CA PRO A 317 -1.75 21.34 -5.15
C PRO A 317 -0.86 20.49 -6.08
N GLU A 318 -0.21 19.45 -5.56
CA GLU A 318 0.61 18.55 -6.38
C GLU A 318 -0.25 17.67 -7.27
N VAL A 319 -1.35 17.13 -6.71
CA VAL A 319 -2.33 16.34 -7.48
C VAL A 319 -2.98 17.21 -8.53
N ARG A 320 -3.42 18.43 -8.17
CA ARG A 320 -4.02 19.38 -9.13
C ARG A 320 -3.10 19.68 -10.31
N ARG A 321 -1.83 19.97 -10.03
CA ARG A 321 -0.82 20.21 -11.06
C ARG A 321 -0.60 18.98 -11.96
N GLY A 322 -0.53 17.79 -11.37
CA GLY A 322 -0.43 16.54 -12.14
C GLY A 322 -1.62 16.34 -13.09
N CYS A 323 -2.85 16.64 -12.62
CA CYS A 323 -4.04 16.62 -13.48
C CYS A 323 -3.95 17.64 -14.62
N GLU A 324 -3.50 18.87 -14.34
CA GLU A 324 -3.34 19.93 -15.35
C GLU A 324 -2.33 19.53 -16.44
N GLU A 325 -1.19 18.95 -16.05
CA GLU A 325 -0.17 18.43 -16.97
C GLU A 325 -0.74 17.28 -17.84
N MET A 326 -1.49 16.35 -17.24
CA MET A 326 -2.14 15.25 -17.95
C MET A 326 -3.20 15.74 -18.95
N ILE A 327 -4.07 16.67 -18.54
CA ILE A 327 -5.08 17.28 -19.41
C ILE A 327 -4.42 17.99 -20.60
N ALA A 328 -3.34 18.74 -20.36
CA ALA A 328 -2.60 19.42 -21.41
C ALA A 328 -1.94 18.43 -22.39
N ARG A 329 -1.45 17.28 -21.89
CA ARG A 329 -0.84 16.22 -22.68
C ARG A 329 -1.85 15.50 -23.58
N LEU A 330 -3.04 15.18 -23.05
CA LEU A 330 -4.08 14.42 -23.77
C LEU A 330 -4.85 15.28 -24.80
N GLY A 331 -4.90 16.60 -24.58
CA GLY A 331 -5.66 17.52 -25.42
C GLY A 331 -7.18 17.29 -25.37
N ILE A 332 -7.94 18.14 -26.06
CA ILE A 332 -9.37 17.88 -26.33
C ILE A 332 -9.39 17.05 -27.62
N SER A 333 -9.46 15.73 -27.48
CA SER A 333 -9.54 14.79 -28.59
C SER A 333 -10.92 14.12 -28.56
N ASP A 334 -11.54 13.90 -29.72
CA ASP A 334 -12.70 13.01 -29.85
C ASP A 334 -12.21 11.58 -29.60
N PHE A 335 -12.25 11.15 -28.35
CA PHE A 335 -12.03 9.74 -28.00
C PHE A 335 -13.28 8.96 -28.39
N ALA A 336 -13.09 7.77 -28.97
CA ALA A 336 -14.21 6.86 -29.18
C ALA A 336 -14.79 6.51 -27.79
N GLU A 337 -16.10 6.69 -27.64
CA GLU A 337 -16.84 6.25 -26.47
C GLU A 337 -16.86 4.71 -26.47
N ASP A 338 -15.88 4.10 -25.81
CA ASP A 338 -16.01 2.73 -25.30
C ASP A 338 -16.56 2.83 -23.88
N ASP A 339 -17.75 2.29 -23.64
CA ASP A 339 -18.40 2.30 -22.32
C ASP A 339 -17.71 1.37 -21.31
N ALA A 340 -16.68 0.62 -21.73
CA ALA A 340 -15.98 -0.31 -20.86
C ALA A 340 -15.18 0.41 -19.76
N GLU A 341 -15.49 0.05 -18.52
CA GLU A 341 -14.83 0.55 -17.31
C GLU A 341 -13.54 -0.24 -17.01
N ILE A 342 -12.59 0.36 -16.29
CA ILE A 342 -11.39 -0.32 -15.77
C ILE A 342 -11.80 -1.59 -15.00
N TYR A 343 -12.87 -1.51 -14.21
CA TYR A 343 -13.44 -2.65 -13.51
C TYR A 343 -13.65 -3.87 -14.44
N ASP A 344 -14.22 -3.66 -15.63
CA ASP A 344 -14.52 -4.75 -16.56
C ASP A 344 -13.26 -5.42 -17.11
N TYR A 345 -12.24 -4.64 -17.44
CA TYR A 345 -10.96 -5.16 -17.92
C TYR A 345 -10.24 -5.96 -16.83
N VAL A 346 -10.28 -5.47 -15.58
CA VAL A 346 -9.71 -6.19 -14.44
C VAL A 346 -10.48 -7.48 -14.20
N ALA A 347 -11.81 -7.43 -14.18
CA ALA A 347 -12.67 -8.59 -13.97
C ALA A 347 -12.33 -9.74 -14.94
N ARG A 348 -12.30 -9.44 -16.25
CA ARG A 348 -11.95 -10.42 -17.30
C ARG A 348 -10.54 -10.98 -17.14
N SER A 349 -9.59 -10.14 -16.74
CA SER A 349 -8.19 -10.56 -16.59
C SER A 349 -8.00 -11.49 -15.39
N LEU A 350 -8.67 -11.23 -14.28
CA LEU A 350 -8.57 -12.04 -13.05
C LEU A 350 -9.12 -13.46 -13.21
N ASP A 351 -9.99 -13.72 -14.17
CA ASP A 351 -10.48 -15.08 -14.48
C ASP A 351 -9.41 -16.01 -15.06
N THR A 352 -8.28 -15.45 -15.48
CA THR A 352 -7.19 -16.22 -16.07
C THR A 352 -6.14 -16.71 -15.06
N LEU A 353 -6.20 -16.23 -13.80
CA LEU A 353 -5.33 -16.70 -12.73
C LEU A 353 -6.06 -17.69 -11.81
N ASP A 354 -5.53 -18.91 -11.75
CA ASP A 354 -5.85 -19.90 -10.71
C ASP A 354 -4.81 -19.79 -9.59
N ASP A 355 -4.92 -18.73 -8.78
CA ASP A 355 -3.99 -18.42 -7.69
C ASP A 355 -4.78 -17.93 -6.46
N ASP A 356 -4.48 -18.50 -5.28
CA ASP A 356 -5.12 -18.15 -4.01
C ASP A 356 -5.03 -16.65 -3.69
N SER A 357 -4.00 -15.95 -4.21
CA SER A 357 -3.83 -14.50 -4.04
C SER A 357 -4.95 -13.68 -4.68
N VAL A 358 -5.66 -14.23 -5.66
CA VAL A 358 -6.73 -13.53 -6.40
C VAL A 358 -8.08 -13.61 -5.68
N ILE A 359 -8.26 -14.60 -4.80
CA ILE A 359 -9.53 -14.88 -4.11
C ILE A 359 -10.01 -13.66 -3.31
N GLU A 360 -9.13 -13.02 -2.53
CA GLU A 360 -9.54 -11.86 -1.72
C GLU A 360 -9.97 -10.69 -2.62
N LEU A 361 -9.23 -10.44 -3.72
CA LEU A 361 -9.54 -9.35 -4.63
C LEU A 361 -10.85 -9.60 -5.39
N LYS A 362 -11.06 -10.80 -5.94
CA LYS A 362 -12.32 -11.19 -6.59
C LYS A 362 -13.51 -11.04 -5.66
N ARG A 363 -13.38 -11.52 -4.42
CA ARG A 363 -14.40 -11.33 -3.40
C ARG A 363 -14.72 -9.86 -3.18
N LEU A 364 -13.71 -9.00 -2.99
CA LEU A 364 -13.91 -7.56 -2.75
C LEU A 364 -14.54 -6.82 -3.94
N LEU A 365 -14.37 -7.35 -5.14
CA LEU A 365 -14.92 -6.83 -6.40
C LEU A 365 -16.24 -7.51 -6.81
N GLU A 366 -16.81 -8.40 -5.99
CA GLU A 366 -18.03 -9.18 -6.28
C GLU A 366 -17.95 -10.03 -7.57
N LEU A 367 -16.75 -10.52 -7.90
CA LEU A 367 -16.51 -11.34 -9.08
C LEU A 367 -16.80 -12.83 -8.83
N ASP A 368 -16.86 -13.25 -7.57
CA ASP A 368 -17.23 -14.60 -7.16
C ASP A 368 -18.75 -14.79 -7.28
N GLY A 369 -19.24 -15.04 -8.50
CA GLY A 369 -20.68 -15.22 -8.73
C GLY A 369 -21.17 -15.20 -10.17
N ALA A 370 -20.33 -14.98 -11.18
CA ALA A 370 -20.72 -15.12 -12.58
C ALA A 370 -20.61 -16.59 -13.04
N GLY A 371 -21.41 -17.46 -12.44
CA GLY A 371 -21.55 -18.86 -12.83
C GLY A 371 -22.97 -19.36 -12.58
N VAL A 372 -23.77 -19.39 -13.66
CA VAL A 372 -25.10 -20.03 -13.80
C VAL A 372 -26.21 -19.26 -13.06
N ASP A 373 -27.14 -18.52 -13.69
CA ASP A 373 -27.89 -18.69 -14.96
C ASP A 373 -28.03 -17.40 -15.78
#